data_AF-A0A117KYZ1-F1
#
_entry.id   AF-A0A117KYZ1-F1
#
_cell.length_a   1.000
_cell.length_b   1.000
_cell.length_c   1.000
_cell.angle_alpha   90.00
_cell.angle_beta   90.00
_cell.angle_gamma   90.00
#
_symmetry.space_group_name_H-M   'P 1'
#
loop_
_entity.id
_entity.type
_entity.pdbx_description
1 polymer ?
#
loop_
_entity_poly.entity_id
_entity_poly.type
_entity_poly.pdbx_seq_one_letter_code
_entity_poly.pdbx_strand_id
1 'polypeptide(L)'
;MRISFKWLNEFVNVGLSPEALAERLLMLGLEVEDIIYLNPGLDGLISVTLSEVRKLEDGIVVTLVAKGKSYKAFYKGEEALEKGRKVIIAPAGVSIPSKGVVRSYRLSGEEIDAFLPSEKELGIGEKEGIIFLP
;
A
#
# COMPACT_ATOMS: atom_id res chain seq x y z
N MET A 1 23.07 2.38 14.11
CA MET A 1 21.69 2.34 14.69
C MET A 1 20.74 2.97 13.70
N ARG A 2 19.54 2.40 13.47
CA ARG A 2 18.54 2.99 12.56
C ARG A 2 17.38 3.56 13.36
N ILE A 3 16.95 4.78 13.03
CA ILE A 3 15.83 5.46 13.68
C ILE A 3 14.87 5.95 12.60
N SER A 4 13.56 5.76 12.81
CA SER A 4 12.56 6.37 11.94
C SER A 4 12.51 7.88 12.16
N PHE A 5 12.68 8.65 11.09
CA PHE A 5 12.55 10.11 11.14
C PHE A 5 11.17 10.55 11.62
N LYS A 6 10.11 9.81 11.25
CA LYS A 6 8.75 10.07 11.74
C LYS A 6 8.66 9.86 13.25
N TRP A 7 9.19 8.75 13.74
CA TRP A 7 9.20 8.44 15.18
C TRP A 7 10.00 9.49 15.96
N LEU A 8 11.16 9.92 15.46
CA LEU A 8 11.93 11.00 16.09
C LEU A 8 11.13 12.30 16.24
N ASN A 9 10.34 12.66 15.22
CA ASN A 9 9.46 13.83 15.25
C ASN A 9 8.30 13.73 16.26
N GLU A 10 7.96 12.52 16.74
CA GLU A 10 6.96 12.35 17.81
C GLU A 10 7.52 12.77 19.18
N PHE A 11 8.84 12.76 19.37
CA PHE A 11 9.50 13.15 20.62
C PHE A 11 10.03 14.58 20.60
N VAL A 12 10.56 15.03 19.47
CA VAL A 12 11.15 16.35 19.32
C VAL A 12 10.74 16.92 17.97
N ASN A 13 10.19 18.13 17.97
CA ASN A 13 9.90 18.83 16.72
C ASN A 13 11.21 19.24 16.04
N VAL A 14 11.67 18.45 15.07
CA VAL A 14 12.95 18.68 14.40
C VAL A 14 12.87 19.90 13.48
N GLY A 15 11.75 20.05 12.74
CA GLY A 15 11.52 21.18 11.83
C GLY A 15 12.50 21.30 10.65
N LEU A 16 13.33 20.28 10.41
CA LEU A 16 14.34 20.22 9.34
C LEU A 16 14.01 19.08 8.38
N SER A 17 14.55 19.12 7.15
CA SER A 17 14.53 17.94 6.29
C SER A 17 15.47 16.84 6.86
N PRO A 18 15.30 15.57 6.45
CA PRO A 18 16.22 14.50 6.84
C PRO A 18 17.69 14.83 6.55
N GLU A 19 17.98 15.47 5.42
CA GLU A 19 19.34 15.88 5.02
C GLU A 19 19.90 16.96 5.95
N ALA A 20 19.11 18.01 6.21
CA ALA A 20 19.52 19.10 7.08
C ALA A 20 19.69 18.63 8.54
N LEU A 21 18.87 17.66 8.98
CA LEU A 21 19.07 17.00 10.27
C LEU A 21 20.39 16.21 10.29
N ALA A 22 20.67 15.44 9.25
CA ALA A 22 21.89 14.64 9.17
C ALA A 22 23.16 15.49 9.23
N GLU A 23 23.18 16.61 8.49
CA GLU A 23 24.28 17.57 8.53
C GLU A 23 24.49 18.13 9.95
N ARG A 24 23.40 18.48 10.63
CA ARG A 24 23.47 19.04 11.99
C ARG A 24 23.90 18.00 13.03
N LEU A 25 23.52 16.74 12.86
CA LEU A 25 24.00 15.63 13.68
C LEU A 25 25.51 15.43 13.50
N LEU A 26 26.01 15.48 12.25
CA LEU A 26 27.44 15.41 11.97
C LEU A 26 28.23 16.53 12.65
N MET A 27 27.72 17.76 12.61
CA MET A 27 28.33 18.90 13.31
C MET A 27 28.40 18.74 14.84
N LEU A 28 27.51 17.93 15.42
CA LEU A 28 27.49 17.61 16.84
C LEU A 28 28.33 16.36 17.18
N GLY A 29 29.03 15.78 16.20
CA GLY A 29 29.84 14.58 16.36
C GLY A 29 29.05 13.27 16.30
N LEU A 30 27.81 13.31 15.80
CA LEU A 30 26.97 12.13 15.58
C LEU A 30 26.98 11.77 14.09
N GLU A 31 27.67 10.70 13.74
CA GLU A 31 27.78 10.25 12.35
C GLU A 31 26.47 9.68 11.82
N VAL A 32 26.09 10.11 10.61
CA VAL A 32 24.95 9.59 9.86
C VAL A 32 25.49 8.93 8.61
N GLU A 33 25.48 7.59 8.59
CA GLU A 33 25.98 6.78 7.48
C GLU A 33 25.07 6.87 6.25
N ASP A 34 23.75 6.73 6.46
CA ASP A 34 22.77 6.65 5.38
C ASP A 34 21.45 7.32 5.75
N ILE A 35 20.77 7.87 4.73
CA ILE A 35 19.37 8.28 4.80
C ILE A 35 18.57 7.37 3.86
N ILE A 36 17.62 6.61 4.42
CA ILE A 36 16.83 5.64 3.67
C ILE A 36 15.39 6.15 3.54
N TYR A 37 15.00 6.49 2.32
CA TYR A 37 13.61 6.78 1.98
C TYR A 37 12.85 5.46 1.77
N LEU A 38 11.90 5.19 2.68
CA LEU A 38 11.08 3.99 2.57
C LEU A 38 9.99 4.18 1.52
N ASN A 39 9.76 3.12 0.75
CA ASN A 39 8.57 2.90 -0.07
C ASN A 39 8.28 3.96 -1.16
N PRO A 40 9.27 4.32 -2.00
CA PRO A 40 9.01 5.20 -3.14
C PRO A 40 7.96 4.58 -4.07
N GLY A 41 6.92 5.33 -4.43
CA GLY A 41 5.90 4.90 -5.39
C GLY A 41 4.72 4.12 -4.82
N LEU A 42 4.46 4.21 -3.51
CA LEU A 42 3.22 3.71 -2.89
C LEU A 42 2.10 4.77 -2.83
N ASP A 43 2.29 5.90 -3.49
CA ASP A 43 1.32 6.98 -3.53
C ASP A 43 0.01 6.54 -4.20
N GLY A 44 -1.12 6.87 -3.56
CA GLY A 44 -2.45 6.55 -4.08
C GLY A 44 -3.02 5.19 -3.65
N LEU A 45 -2.25 4.36 -2.95
CA LEU A 45 -2.81 3.19 -2.27
C LEU A 45 -3.77 3.64 -1.16
N ILE A 46 -4.88 2.92 -1.02
CA ILE A 46 -5.90 3.23 0.00
C ILE A 46 -6.27 1.98 0.79
N SER A 47 -6.53 2.18 2.08
CA SER A 47 -7.13 1.14 2.92
C SER A 47 -8.65 1.15 2.75
N VAL A 48 -9.20 -0.04 2.55
CA VAL A 48 -10.63 -0.23 2.27
C VAL A 48 -11.16 -1.44 3.01
N THR A 49 -12.46 -1.46 3.24
CA THR A 49 -13.13 -2.60 3.87
C THR A 49 -13.89 -3.39 2.82
N LEU A 50 -13.79 -4.72 2.87
CA LEU A 50 -14.56 -5.61 2.00
C LEU A 50 -16.04 -5.50 2.36
N SER A 51 -16.85 -5.14 1.38
CA SER A 51 -18.30 -5.07 1.53
C SER A 51 -18.99 -6.33 1.02
N GLU A 52 -18.53 -6.88 -0.11
CA GLU A 52 -19.11 -8.05 -0.74
C GLU A 52 -18.03 -8.90 -1.43
N VAL A 53 -18.28 -10.21 -1.49
CA VAL A 53 -17.40 -11.19 -2.13
C VAL A 53 -18.26 -12.08 -3.02
N ARG A 54 -17.93 -12.17 -4.31
CA ARG A 54 -18.62 -12.99 -5.30
C ARG A 54 -17.64 -13.94 -5.96
N LYS A 55 -17.94 -15.24 -5.92
CA LYS A 55 -17.16 -16.26 -6.64
C LYS A 55 -17.66 -16.36 -8.09
N LEU A 56 -16.71 -16.40 -9.01
CA LEU A 56 -16.88 -16.69 -10.44
C LEU A 56 -16.11 -17.99 -10.77
N GLU A 57 -16.30 -18.53 -11.97
CA GLU A 57 -15.53 -19.69 -12.43
C GLU A 57 -14.03 -19.39 -12.52
N ASP A 58 -13.67 -18.18 -12.97
CA ASP A 58 -12.27 -17.77 -13.17
C ASP A 58 -11.56 -17.28 -11.91
N GLY A 59 -12.30 -16.97 -10.84
CA GLY A 59 -11.76 -16.39 -9.61
C GLY A 59 -12.81 -15.70 -8.74
N ILE A 60 -12.38 -14.70 -7.97
CA ILE A 60 -13.23 -14.00 -6.98
C ILE A 60 -13.25 -12.52 -7.33
N VAL A 61 -14.44 -11.93 -7.42
CA VAL A 61 -14.61 -10.48 -7.45
C VAL A 61 -15.00 -10.00 -6.06
N VAL A 62 -14.31 -8.99 -5.57
CA VAL A 62 -14.63 -8.32 -4.32
C VAL A 62 -15.07 -6.89 -4.56
N THR A 63 -16.13 -6.49 -3.88
CA THR A 63 -16.58 -5.10 -3.81
C THR A 63 -16.05 -4.49 -2.52
N LEU A 64 -15.33 -3.38 -2.62
CA LEU A 64 -14.71 -2.69 -1.51
C LEU A 64 -15.27 -1.28 -1.41
N VAL A 65 -15.42 -0.76 -0.21
CA VAL A 65 -15.96 0.59 0.00
C VAL A 65 -14.98 1.41 0.84
N ALA A 66 -14.69 2.61 0.37
CA ALA A 66 -13.93 3.61 1.10
C ALA A 66 -14.53 5.00 0.89
N LYS A 67 -14.78 5.72 2.00
CA LYS A 67 -15.21 7.14 1.98
C LYS A 67 -16.37 7.42 1.02
N GLY A 68 -17.37 6.52 0.97
CA GLY A 68 -18.56 6.66 0.12
C GLY A 68 -18.36 6.27 -1.36
N LYS A 69 -17.16 5.83 -1.76
CA LYS A 69 -16.88 5.30 -3.09
C LYS A 69 -16.73 3.77 -3.04
N SER A 70 -17.31 3.09 -4.03
CA SER A 70 -17.13 1.65 -4.24
C SER A 70 -16.05 1.38 -5.28
N TYR A 71 -15.30 0.31 -5.06
CA TYR A 71 -14.30 -0.23 -5.96
C TYR A 71 -14.55 -1.72 -6.15
N LYS A 72 -14.18 -2.25 -7.31
CA LYS A 72 -14.18 -3.69 -7.58
C LYS A 72 -12.78 -4.14 -7.92
N ALA A 73 -12.34 -5.19 -7.24
CA ALA A 73 -11.09 -5.86 -7.52
C ALA A 73 -11.34 -7.34 -7.84
N PHE A 74 -10.59 -7.85 -8.80
CA PHE A 74 -10.55 -9.28 -9.09
C PHE A 74 -9.34 -9.91 -8.42
N TYR A 75 -9.53 -11.08 -7.84
CA TYR A 75 -8.50 -11.84 -7.17
C TYR A 75 -8.60 -13.32 -7.54
N LYS A 76 -7.43 -13.93 -7.70
CA LYS A 76 -7.28 -15.35 -7.95
C LYS A 76 -6.24 -15.90 -6.99
N GLY A 77 -6.69 -16.66 -6.01
CA GLY A 77 -5.86 -17.32 -5.01
C GLY A 77 -6.72 -17.96 -3.93
N GLU A 78 -6.07 -18.49 -2.90
CA GLU A 78 -6.72 -19.34 -1.88
C GLU A 78 -7.08 -18.59 -0.59
N GLU A 79 -6.72 -17.30 -0.51
CA GLU A 79 -6.92 -16.52 0.70
C GLU A 79 -8.41 -16.31 1.02
N ALA A 80 -8.74 -16.43 2.31
CA ALA A 80 -10.10 -16.24 2.79
C ALA A 80 -10.49 -14.76 2.74
N LEU A 81 -11.33 -14.42 1.76
CA LEU A 81 -11.92 -13.10 1.61
C LEU A 81 -13.30 -13.06 2.27
N GLU A 82 -13.41 -12.27 3.33
CA GLU A 82 -14.62 -12.16 4.14
C GLU A 82 -15.04 -10.70 4.27
N LYS A 83 -16.34 -10.46 4.29
CA LYS A 83 -16.91 -9.14 4.54
C LYS A 83 -16.40 -8.58 5.88
N GLY A 84 -16.06 -7.29 5.90
CA GLY A 84 -15.57 -6.59 7.09
C GLY A 84 -14.05 -6.64 7.26
N ARG A 85 -13.31 -7.45 6.49
CA ARG A 85 -11.85 -7.39 6.50
C ARG A 85 -11.35 -6.10 5.87
N LYS A 86 -10.29 -5.52 6.44
CA LYS A 86 -9.58 -4.40 5.84
C LYS A 86 -8.43 -4.90 4.98
N VAL A 87 -8.30 -4.33 3.80
CA VAL A 87 -7.23 -4.64 2.85
C VAL A 87 -6.71 -3.34 2.23
N ILE A 88 -5.56 -3.44 1.55
CA ILE A 88 -5.05 -2.38 0.69
C ILE A 88 -5.54 -2.61 -0.73
N ILE A 89 -5.96 -1.54 -1.42
CA ILE A 89 -6.15 -1.56 -2.87
C ILE A 89 -5.35 -0.45 -3.55
N ALA A 90 -5.04 -0.70 -4.81
CA ALA A 90 -4.55 0.28 -5.78
C ALA A 90 -5.68 0.57 -6.79
N PRO A 91 -6.36 1.73 -6.69
CA PRO A 91 -7.33 2.17 -7.69
C PRO A 91 -6.71 2.32 -9.09
N ALA A 92 -7.54 2.26 -10.14
CA ALA A 92 -7.10 2.55 -11.50
C ALA A 92 -6.41 3.93 -11.58
N GLY A 93 -5.27 3.98 -12.28
CA GLY A 93 -4.39 5.14 -12.36
C GLY A 93 -3.25 5.16 -11.33
N VAL A 94 -3.30 4.33 -10.28
CA VAL A 94 -2.20 4.21 -9.30
C VAL A 94 -1.07 3.37 -9.89
N SER A 95 0.18 3.78 -9.66
CA SER A 95 1.36 3.04 -10.07
C SER A 95 1.80 2.09 -8.96
N ILE A 96 2.12 0.85 -9.35
CA ILE A 96 2.68 -0.17 -8.47
C ILE A 96 4.13 -0.42 -8.90
N PRO A 97 5.12 -0.37 -8.00
CA PRO A 97 6.53 -0.48 -8.36
C PRO A 97 6.87 -1.67 -9.28
N SER A 98 6.33 -2.86 -9.00
CA SER A 98 6.60 -4.06 -9.79
C SER A 98 5.71 -4.25 -11.03
N LYS A 99 4.64 -3.46 -11.19
CA LYS A 99 3.56 -3.74 -12.17
C LYS A 99 3.22 -2.57 -13.09
N GLY A 100 3.66 -1.36 -12.75
CA GLY A 100 3.27 -0.13 -13.43
C GLY A 100 1.86 0.33 -13.05
N VAL A 101 1.22 1.08 -13.94
CA VAL A 101 -0.07 1.73 -13.67
C VAL A 101 -1.23 0.74 -13.74
N VAL A 102 -2.05 0.69 -12.69
CA VAL A 102 -3.29 -0.09 -12.64
C VAL A 102 -4.28 0.44 -13.67
N ARG A 103 -4.82 -0.44 -14.51
CA ARG A 103 -5.82 -0.12 -15.53
C ARG A 103 -7.15 -0.75 -15.17
N SER A 104 -8.25 -0.08 -15.50
CA SER A 104 -9.58 -0.68 -15.44
C SER A 104 -9.82 -1.61 -16.62
N TYR A 105 -10.62 -2.65 -16.41
CA TYR A 105 -11.01 -3.60 -17.44
C TYR A 105 -12.37 -4.25 -17.09
N ARG A 106 -12.97 -4.98 -18.04
CA ARG A 106 -14.20 -5.73 -17.80
C ARG A 106 -13.93 -7.22 -17.68
N LEU A 107 -14.57 -7.87 -16.71
CA LEU A 107 -14.52 -9.31 -16.49
C LEU A 107 -15.92 -9.81 -16.16
N SER A 108 -16.42 -10.78 -16.91
CA SER A 108 -17.74 -11.42 -16.68
C SER A 108 -18.90 -10.44 -16.46
N GLY A 109 -18.90 -9.33 -17.21
CA GLY A 109 -19.91 -8.27 -17.12
C GLY A 109 -19.69 -7.24 -16.01
N GLU A 110 -18.66 -7.39 -15.18
CA GLU A 110 -18.29 -6.43 -14.14
C GLU A 110 -17.11 -5.56 -14.57
N GLU A 111 -17.16 -4.28 -14.20
CA GLU A 111 -16.03 -3.36 -14.36
C GLU A 111 -15.12 -3.47 -13.13
N ILE A 112 -13.87 -3.84 -13.37
CA ILE A 112 -12.82 -3.95 -12.35
C ILE A 112 -11.99 -2.67 -12.44
N ASP A 113 -11.97 -1.90 -11.36
CA ASP A 113 -11.35 -0.57 -11.27
C ASP A 113 -10.34 -0.45 -10.12
N ALA A 114 -10.01 -1.57 -9.47
CA ALA A 114 -8.99 -1.66 -8.45
C ALA A 114 -8.20 -2.97 -8.52
N PHE A 115 -6.99 -2.92 -7.98
CA PHE A 115 -6.09 -4.06 -7.85
C PHE A 115 -5.76 -4.30 -6.38
N LEU A 116 -5.59 -5.57 -5.99
CA LEU A 116 -5.20 -6.01 -4.65
C LEU A 116 -3.71 -6.38 -4.67
N PRO A 117 -2.81 -5.50 -4.24
CA PRO A 117 -1.37 -5.77 -4.28
C PRO A 117 -0.92 -6.66 -3.13
N SER A 118 0.16 -7.39 -3.40
CA SER A 118 0.95 -8.12 -2.40
C SER A 118 2.08 -7.29 -1.81
N GLU A 119 2.60 -7.70 -0.64
CA GLU A 119 3.76 -7.03 -0.01
C GLU A 119 4.96 -7.00 -0.97
N LYS A 120 5.13 -8.09 -1.73
CA LYS A 120 6.16 -8.25 -2.75
C LYS A 120 5.98 -7.29 -3.94
N GLU A 121 4.77 -7.14 -4.47
CA GLU A 121 4.49 -6.20 -5.57
C GLU A 121 4.67 -4.73 -5.16
N LEU A 122 4.51 -4.42 -3.86
CA LEU A 122 4.76 -3.11 -3.30
C LEU A 122 6.22 -2.89 -2.89
N GLY A 123 7.06 -3.92 -2.89
CA GLY A 123 8.45 -3.84 -2.43
C GLY A 123 8.59 -3.58 -0.93
N ILE A 124 7.58 -3.91 -0.12
CA ILE A 124 7.58 -3.70 1.35
C ILE A 124 7.82 -4.97 2.15
N GLY A 125 7.84 -6.13 1.48
CA GLY A 125 8.02 -7.44 2.09
C GLY A 125 8.13 -8.53 1.03
N GLU A 126 8.22 -9.78 1.47
CA GLU A 126 8.34 -10.94 0.57
C GLU A 126 7.02 -11.72 0.41
N LYS A 127 5.98 -11.39 1.19
CA LYS A 127 4.72 -12.12 1.15
C LYS A 127 3.99 -11.90 -0.17
N GLU A 128 3.60 -13.00 -0.77
CA GLU A 128 2.63 -13.05 -1.87
C GLU A 128 1.20 -13.12 -1.29
N GLY A 129 0.21 -12.75 -2.10
CA GLY A 129 -1.18 -12.68 -1.65
C GLY A 129 -1.61 -11.30 -1.16
N ILE A 130 -2.83 -11.20 -0.66
CA ILE A 130 -3.50 -9.95 -0.29
C ILE A 130 -2.95 -9.43 1.03
N ILE A 131 -2.68 -8.12 1.07
CA ILE A 131 -2.32 -7.46 2.33
C ILE A 131 -3.58 -7.23 3.16
N PHE A 132 -3.75 -8.04 4.22
CA PHE A 132 -4.74 -7.81 5.26
C PHE A 132 -4.22 -6.82 6.29
N LEU A 133 -5.05 -5.84 6.64
CA LEU A 133 -4.77 -4.84 7.66
C LEU A 133 -5.54 -5.16 8.96
N PRO A 134 -5.02 -4.74 10.12
CA PRO A 134 -5.72 -4.85 11.40
C PRO A 134 -7.02 -4.03 11.47
#